data_AF-A0A2P0QLP8-F1
#
_entry.id   AF-A0A2P0QLP8-F1
#
_cell.length_a   1.000
_cell.length_b   1.000
_cell.length_c   1.000
_cell.angle_alpha   90.00
_cell.angle_beta   90.00
_cell.angle_gamma   90.00
#
_symmetry.space_group_name_H-M   'P 1'
#
loop_
_entity.id
_entity.type
_entity.pdbx_description
1 polymer ?
#
loop_
_entity_poly.entity_id
_entity_poly.type
_entity_poly.pdbx_seq_one_letter_code
_entity_poly.pdbx_strand_id
1 'polypeptide(L)'
;MEHIVFGIGITALAGALATVAGSAEDTESNIGSQGDPNSQVQLAPQMGFVHRIFNKAVAGEPPAYGLWVALGAGLAWAFMAMHINAVLAIVLGCILAVFVQGVYATTAYLGRTASLAKFGQPVYVDILKSMTSVTMAHAFIAVFCTVTLCYLINAALGHPFPLPLLGLIWGITLGAAG
;
A
#
# COMPACT_ATOMS: atom_id res chain seq x y z
N MET A 1 -6.52 30.02 22.44
CA MET A 1 -5.96 28.75 22.96
C MET A 1 -6.64 27.54 22.36
N GLU A 2 -7.97 27.51 22.21
CA GLU A 2 -8.71 26.36 21.64
C GLU A 2 -8.24 25.94 20.23
N HIS A 3 -8.02 26.90 19.32
CA HIS A 3 -7.48 26.60 17.98
C HIS A 3 -6.07 25.97 18.01
N ILE A 4 -5.25 26.33 19.00
CA ILE A 4 -3.91 25.77 19.16
C ILE A 4 -4.00 24.34 19.69
N VAL A 5 -4.87 24.09 20.68
CA VAL A 5 -5.10 22.74 21.24
C VAL A 5 -5.70 21.81 20.18
N PHE A 6 -6.63 22.30 19.36
CA PHE A 6 -7.22 21.56 18.24
C PHE A 6 -6.17 21.18 17.19
N GLY A 7 -5.34 22.14 16.77
CA GLY A 7 -4.24 21.89 15.84
C GLY A 7 -3.25 20.86 16.37
N ILE A 8 -2.82 20.99 17.63
CA ILE A 8 -1.91 20.04 18.29
C ILE A 8 -2.54 18.64 18.35
N GLY A 9 -3.83 18.54 18.69
CA GLY A 9 -4.55 17.26 18.74
C GLY A 9 -4.59 16.55 17.38
N ILE A 10 -4.85 17.30 16.29
CA ILE A 10 -4.84 16.75 14.93
C ILE A 10 -3.44 16.31 14.53
N THR A 11 -2.41 17.13 14.82
CA THR A 11 -1.03 16.77 14.50
C THR A 11 -0.58 15.52 15.26
N ALA A 12 -0.96 15.39 16.53
CA ALA A 12 -0.66 14.19 17.33
C ALA A 12 -1.35 12.94 16.75
N LEU A 13 -2.63 13.06 16.36
CA LEU A 13 -3.36 11.97 15.70
C LEU A 13 -2.75 11.61 14.34
N ALA A 14 -2.38 12.60 13.54
CA ALA A 14 -1.71 12.38 12.25
C ALA A 14 -0.36 11.68 12.44
N GLY A 15 0.43 12.06 13.45
CA GLY A 15 1.68 11.38 13.81
C GLY A 15 1.45 9.91 14.18
N ALA A 16 0.45 9.62 15.02
CA ALA A 16 0.10 8.25 15.40
C ALA A 16 -0.33 7.42 14.19
N LEU A 17 -1.15 7.98 13.29
CA LEU A 17 -1.56 7.34 12.04
C LEU A 17 -0.36 7.06 11.13
N ALA A 18 0.58 8.00 11.00
CA ALA A 18 1.79 7.81 10.20
C ALA A 18 2.67 6.68 10.75
N THR A 19 2.81 6.57 12.08
CA THR A 19 3.56 5.48 12.71
C THR A 19 2.92 4.11 12.44
N VAL A 20 1.59 4.01 12.59
CA VAL A 20 0.86 2.77 12.29
C VAL A 20 0.99 2.43 10.80
N ALA A 21 0.84 3.43 9.92
CA ALA A 21 0.98 3.24 8.48
C ALA A 21 2.37 2.68 8.12
N GLY A 22 3.44 3.28 8.64
CA GLY A 22 4.81 2.82 8.40
C GLY A 22 5.05 1.39 8.89
N SER A 23 4.59 1.06 10.10
CA SER A 23 4.74 -0.30 10.62
C SER A 23 3.96 -1.36 9.82
N ALA A 24 2.76 -1.00 9.34
CA ALA A 24 1.95 -1.89 8.53
C ALA A 24 2.54 -2.06 7.13
N GLU A 25 3.07 -0.99 6.57
CA GLU A 25 3.75 -1.01 5.27
C GLU A 25 5.02 -1.87 5.31
N ASP A 26 5.90 -1.69 6.29
CA ASP A 26 7.10 -2.52 6.48
C ASP A 26 6.73 -4.00 6.65
N THR A 27 5.70 -4.31 7.45
CA THR A 27 5.22 -5.69 7.60
C THR A 27 4.68 -6.24 6.27
N GLU A 28 3.94 -5.43 5.51
CA GLU A 28 3.44 -5.79 4.18
C GLU A 28 4.56 -6.04 3.18
N SER A 29 5.63 -5.23 3.20
CA SER A 29 6.82 -5.39 2.36
C SER A 29 7.60 -6.65 2.73
N ASN A 30 7.85 -6.89 4.02
CA ASN A 30 8.54 -8.08 4.50
C ASN A 30 7.80 -9.38 4.12
N ILE A 31 6.46 -9.37 4.07
CA ILE A 31 5.65 -10.52 3.65
C ILE A 31 5.53 -10.61 2.12
N GLY A 32 5.32 -9.46 1.48
CA GLY A 32 4.98 -9.32 0.06
C GLY A 32 6.18 -9.33 -0.91
N SER A 33 7.36 -8.99 -0.41
CA SER A 33 8.62 -8.93 -1.14
C SER A 33 9.70 -9.80 -0.49
N GLN A 34 9.51 -10.34 0.72
CA GLN A 34 10.53 -11.12 1.45
C GLN A 34 11.85 -10.34 1.62
N GLY A 35 11.76 -9.03 1.89
CA GLY A 35 12.90 -8.15 2.16
C GLY A 35 13.76 -7.83 0.93
N ASP A 36 13.13 -7.62 -0.23
CA ASP A 36 13.79 -7.33 -1.51
C ASP A 36 14.90 -8.32 -1.87
N PRO A 37 14.51 -9.51 -2.38
CA PRO A 37 15.46 -10.56 -2.69
C PRO A 37 16.41 -10.00 -3.73
N ASN A 38 17.70 -9.99 -3.43
CA ASN A 38 18.68 -9.48 -4.37
C ASN A 38 18.62 -10.26 -5.70
N SER A 39 19.26 -9.71 -6.74
CA SER A 39 19.25 -10.32 -8.07
C SER A 39 19.70 -11.79 -8.07
N GLN A 40 20.55 -12.22 -7.14
CA GLN A 40 21.02 -13.61 -7.06
C GLN A 40 19.88 -14.56 -6.65
N VAL A 41 19.05 -14.17 -5.68
CA VAL A 41 17.91 -15.00 -5.26
C VAL A 41 16.83 -15.02 -6.34
N GLN A 42 16.61 -13.91 -7.05
CA GLN A 42 15.65 -13.83 -8.16
C GLN A 42 16.09 -14.61 -9.41
N LEU A 43 17.40 -14.75 -9.63
CA LEU A 43 17.98 -15.44 -10.78
C LEU A 43 18.35 -16.90 -10.46
N ALA A 44 18.10 -17.37 -9.24
CA ALA A 44 18.36 -18.75 -8.82
C ALA A 44 17.81 -19.82 -9.79
N PRO A 45 16.64 -19.66 -10.43
CA PRO A 45 16.14 -20.65 -11.39
C PRO A 45 17.01 -20.76 -12.63
N GLN A 46 17.68 -19.67 -13.04
CA GLN A 46 18.61 -19.69 -14.17
C GLN A 46 19.83 -20.58 -13.90
N MET A 47 20.15 -20.79 -12.62
CA MET A 47 21.22 -21.65 -12.14
C MET A 47 20.72 -23.05 -11.76
N GLY A 48 19.46 -23.38 -12.06
CA GLY A 48 18.85 -24.68 -11.76
C GLY A 48 18.26 -24.82 -10.35
N PHE A 49 18.15 -23.73 -9.58
CA PHE A 49 17.57 -23.74 -8.24
C PHE A 49 16.17 -23.13 -8.22
N VAL A 50 15.17 -23.94 -7.89
CA VAL A 50 13.79 -23.47 -7.72
C VAL A 50 13.63 -22.74 -6.39
N HIS A 51 12.84 -21.66 -6.36
CA HIS A 51 12.58 -20.90 -5.13
C HIS A 51 11.10 -20.56 -4.96
N ARG A 52 10.71 -20.17 -3.76
CA ARG A 52 9.33 -19.90 -3.34
C ARG A 52 9.11 -18.41 -3.03
N ILE A 53 9.74 -17.54 -3.81
CA ILE A 53 9.71 -16.10 -3.54
C ILE A 53 8.39 -15.53 -4.03
N PHE A 54 7.68 -14.86 -3.14
CA PHE A 54 6.60 -13.96 -3.48
C PHE A 54 7.20 -12.56 -3.65
N ASN A 55 7.08 -12.00 -4.85
CA ASN A 55 7.62 -10.68 -5.16
C ASN A 55 6.51 -9.82 -5.75
N LYS A 56 5.97 -8.91 -4.94
CA LYS A 56 4.97 -7.91 -5.36
C LYS A 56 5.56 -6.74 -6.14
N ALA A 57 6.86 -6.44 -5.99
CA ALA A 57 7.48 -5.23 -6.52
C ALA A 57 8.08 -5.45 -7.91
N VAL A 58 7.35 -5.02 -8.96
CA VAL A 58 7.88 -4.94 -10.33
C VAL A 58 8.44 -3.54 -10.65
N ALA A 59 7.96 -2.49 -9.98
CA ALA A 59 8.28 -1.09 -10.27
C ALA A 59 8.79 -0.25 -9.07
N GLY A 60 9.14 -0.91 -7.96
CA GLY A 60 9.55 -0.25 -6.71
C GLY A 60 8.37 0.07 -5.78
N GLU A 61 8.64 0.04 -4.47
CA GLU A 61 7.63 0.23 -3.42
C GLU A 61 7.11 1.67 -3.31
N PRO A 62 7.94 2.74 -3.44
CA PRO A 62 7.45 4.11 -3.33
C PRO A 62 6.41 4.48 -4.41
N PRO A 63 6.63 4.21 -5.71
CA PRO A 63 5.62 4.48 -6.73
C PRO A 63 4.34 3.66 -6.55
N ALA A 64 4.47 2.42 -6.04
CA ALA A 64 3.34 1.53 -5.83
C ALA A 64 2.43 2.05 -4.71
N TYR A 65 2.98 2.40 -3.55
CA TYR A 65 2.23 3.02 -2.46
C TYR A 65 1.67 4.39 -2.82
N GLY A 66 2.41 5.19 -3.60
CA GLY A 66 1.89 6.43 -4.19
C GLY A 66 0.59 6.19 -4.96
N LEU A 67 0.56 5.18 -5.82
CA LEU A 67 -0.64 4.83 -6.59
C LEU A 67 -1.78 4.33 -5.70
N TRP A 68 -1.51 3.43 -4.76
CA TRP A 68 -2.54 2.82 -3.92
C TRP A 68 -3.22 3.85 -3.01
N VAL A 69 -2.43 4.72 -2.38
CA VAL A 69 -2.97 5.78 -1.51
C VAL A 69 -3.67 6.85 -2.34
N ALA A 70 -3.15 7.23 -3.50
CA ALA A 70 -3.83 8.16 -4.41
C ALA A 70 -5.19 7.62 -4.89
N LEU A 71 -5.27 6.32 -5.22
CA LEU A 71 -6.53 5.66 -5.56
C LEU A 71 -7.51 5.67 -4.37
N GLY A 72 -7.05 5.29 -3.18
CA GLY A 72 -7.88 5.28 -1.98
C GLY A 72 -8.43 6.65 -1.63
N ALA A 73 -7.57 7.68 -1.67
CA ALA A 73 -7.95 9.06 -1.42
C ALA A 73 -8.85 9.64 -2.52
N GLY A 74 -8.61 9.30 -3.78
CA GLY A 74 -9.44 9.73 -4.92
C GLY A 74 -10.85 9.15 -4.86
N LEU A 75 -10.97 7.85 -4.56
CA LEU A 75 -12.26 7.19 -4.40
C LEU A 75 -13.00 7.70 -3.16
N ALA A 76 -12.31 7.86 -2.04
CA ALA A 76 -12.89 8.47 -0.85
C ALA A 76 -13.43 9.88 -1.14
N TRP A 77 -12.71 10.68 -1.91
CA TRP A 77 -13.18 12.00 -2.30
C TRP A 77 -14.39 11.95 -3.22
N ALA A 78 -14.40 11.06 -4.21
CA ALA A 78 -15.57 10.87 -5.07
C ALA A 78 -16.82 10.50 -4.24
N PHE A 79 -16.68 9.60 -3.26
CA PHE A 79 -17.77 9.25 -2.36
C PHE A 79 -18.21 10.42 -1.47
N MET A 80 -17.29 11.22 -0.96
CA MET A 80 -17.63 12.45 -0.21
C MET A 80 -18.36 13.48 -1.07
N ALA A 81 -17.99 13.61 -2.35
CA ALA A 81 -18.70 14.46 -3.31
C ALA A 81 -20.15 13.98 -3.58
N MET A 82 -20.42 12.70 -3.36
CA MET A 82 -21.77 12.11 -3.39
C MET A 82 -22.51 12.20 -2.04
N HIS A 83 -22.02 13.01 -1.09
CA HIS A 83 -22.58 13.18 0.26
C HIS A 83 -22.55 11.93 1.15
N ILE A 84 -21.66 10.97 0.86
CA ILE A 84 -21.37 9.86 1.79
C ILE A 84 -20.52 10.39 2.95
N ASN A 85 -20.79 9.92 4.17
CA ASN A 85 -20.01 10.29 5.36
C ASN A 85 -18.52 9.98 5.15
N ALA A 86 -17.64 10.92 5.53
CA ALA A 86 -16.19 10.81 5.36
C ALA A 86 -15.59 9.50 5.90
N VAL A 87 -16.03 9.01 7.06
CA VAL A 87 -15.53 7.77 7.66
C VAL A 87 -15.83 6.59 6.74
N LEU A 88 -17.07 6.47 6.27
CA LEU A 88 -17.49 5.39 5.37
C LEU A 88 -16.82 5.52 4.00
N ALA A 89 -16.71 6.74 3.48
CA ALA A 89 -16.07 7.03 2.21
C ALA A 89 -14.59 6.60 2.21
N ILE A 90 -13.85 6.88 3.28
CA ILE A 90 -12.46 6.46 3.45
C ILE A 90 -12.36 4.93 3.47
N VAL A 91 -13.19 4.25 4.27
CA VAL A 91 -13.17 2.78 4.36
C VAL A 91 -13.44 2.15 2.99
N LEU A 92 -14.47 2.60 2.27
CA LEU A 92 -14.81 2.08 0.94
C LEU A 92 -13.71 2.36 -0.09
N GLY A 93 -13.13 3.57 -0.08
CA GLY A 93 -12.02 3.92 -0.95
C GLY A 93 -10.79 3.04 -0.72
N CYS A 94 -10.45 2.77 0.55
CA CYS A 94 -9.32 1.92 0.92
C CYS A 94 -9.54 0.45 0.54
N ILE A 95 -10.75 -0.09 0.71
CA ILE A 95 -11.08 -1.46 0.28
C ILE A 95 -10.82 -1.63 -1.22
N LEU A 96 -11.29 -0.68 -2.03
CA LEU A 96 -11.11 -0.72 -3.48
C LEU A 96 -9.63 -0.57 -3.89
N ALA A 97 -8.89 0.33 -3.23
CA ALA A 97 -7.46 0.50 -3.47
C ALA A 97 -6.66 -0.78 -3.16
N VAL A 98 -6.98 -1.45 -2.05
CA VAL A 98 -6.34 -2.70 -1.64
C VAL A 98 -6.69 -3.85 -2.58
N PHE A 99 -7.91 -3.87 -3.12
CA PHE A 99 -8.26 -4.85 -4.15
C PHE A 99 -7.38 -4.71 -5.40
N VAL A 100 -7.13 -3.47 -5.84
CA VAL A 100 -6.18 -3.18 -6.93
C VAL A 100 -4.77 -3.63 -6.57
N GLN A 101 -4.31 -3.37 -5.34
CA GLN A 101 -3.01 -3.84 -4.84
C GLN A 101 -2.91 -5.37 -4.87
N GLY A 102 -3.96 -6.09 -4.45
CA GLY A 102 -3.98 -7.56 -4.46
C GLY A 102 -3.93 -8.14 -5.88
N VAL A 103 -4.65 -7.53 -6.83
CA VAL A 103 -4.56 -7.88 -8.25
C VAL A 103 -3.14 -7.62 -8.78
N TYR A 104 -2.53 -6.50 -8.41
CA TYR A 104 -1.15 -6.20 -8.80
C TYR A 104 -0.14 -7.22 -8.23
N ALA A 105 -0.25 -7.57 -6.95
CA ALA A 105 0.65 -8.53 -6.30
C ALA A 105 0.52 -9.95 -6.91
N THR A 106 -0.71 -10.39 -7.18
CA THR A 106 -0.96 -11.71 -7.79
C THR A 106 -0.46 -11.77 -9.24
N THR A 107 -0.71 -10.73 -10.03
CA THR A 107 -0.22 -10.64 -11.42
C THR A 107 1.29 -10.51 -11.50
N ALA A 108 1.93 -9.77 -10.58
CA ALA A 108 3.38 -9.68 -10.48
C ALA A 108 4.03 -11.05 -10.21
N TYR A 109 3.50 -11.80 -9.25
CA TYR A 109 3.99 -13.15 -8.92
C TYR A 109 3.82 -14.12 -10.10
N LEU A 110 2.61 -14.18 -10.68
CA LEU A 110 2.31 -15.07 -11.80
C LEU A 110 3.11 -14.72 -13.05
N GLY A 111 3.23 -13.44 -13.38
CA GLY A 111 3.99 -12.97 -14.54
C GLY A 111 5.48 -13.31 -14.44
N ARG A 112 6.07 -13.10 -13.26
CA ARG A 112 7.48 -13.43 -13.00
C ARG A 112 7.73 -14.94 -13.04
N THR A 113 6.89 -15.74 -12.37
CA THR A 113 7.05 -17.20 -12.38
C THR A 113 6.83 -17.81 -13.77
N ALA A 114 5.87 -17.29 -14.54
CA ALA A 114 5.67 -17.70 -15.93
C ALA A 114 6.91 -17.40 -16.81
N SER A 115 7.59 -16.28 -16.58
CA SER A 115 8.84 -15.94 -17.31
C SER A 115 9.99 -16.92 -17.02
N LEU A 116 9.93 -17.59 -15.86
CA LEU A 116 10.93 -18.55 -15.38
C LEU A 116 10.53 -20.00 -15.67
N ALA A 117 9.39 -20.24 -16.33
CA ALA A 117 8.93 -21.58 -16.68
C ALA A 117 9.94 -22.33 -17.56
N LYS A 118 10.71 -21.62 -18.40
CA LYS A 118 11.80 -22.20 -19.20
C LYS A 118 12.92 -22.84 -18.36
N PHE A 119 13.01 -22.48 -17.09
CA PHE A 119 13.97 -23.01 -16.13
C PHE A 119 13.34 -24.02 -15.15
N GLY A 120 12.12 -24.50 -15.43
CA GLY A 120 11.43 -25.48 -14.58
C GLY A 120 10.90 -24.90 -13.27
N GLN A 121 10.82 -23.57 -13.13
CA GLN A 121 10.26 -22.91 -11.95
C GLN A 121 8.73 -23.14 -11.89
N PRO A 122 8.21 -23.88 -10.90
CA PRO A 122 6.78 -24.11 -10.78
C PRO A 122 6.06 -22.91 -10.15
N VAL A 123 4.77 -22.81 -10.42
CA VAL A 123 3.87 -21.85 -9.75
C VAL A 123 3.38 -22.48 -8.44
N TYR A 124 3.67 -21.83 -7.32
CA TYR A 124 3.27 -22.28 -5.99
C TYR A 124 1.97 -21.59 -5.58
N VAL A 125 0.85 -22.30 -5.76
CA VAL A 125 -0.51 -21.78 -5.48
C VAL A 125 -0.75 -21.57 -3.97
N ASP A 126 -0.06 -22.34 -3.12
CA ASP A 126 -0.08 -22.17 -1.67
C ASP A 126 0.42 -20.78 -1.25
N ILE A 127 1.44 -20.27 -1.93
CA ILE A 127 2.04 -18.95 -1.68
C ILE A 127 1.12 -17.82 -2.09
N LEU A 128 0.42 -17.96 -3.22
CA LEU A 128 -0.61 -17.00 -3.63
C LEU A 128 -1.69 -16.86 -2.54
N LYS A 129 -2.13 -17.98 -1.96
CA LYS A 129 -3.15 -17.94 -0.91
C LYS A 129 -2.62 -17.31 0.38
N SER A 130 -1.44 -17.73 0.84
CA SER A 130 -0.90 -17.31 2.14
C SER A 130 -0.37 -15.89 2.12
N MET A 131 0.36 -15.48 1.08
CA MET A 131 1.00 -14.17 1.03
C MET A 131 0.01 -13.09 0.60
N THR A 132 -0.73 -13.28 -0.50
CA THR A 132 -1.61 -12.23 -1.03
C THR A 132 -2.64 -11.76 0.01
N SER A 133 -3.26 -12.68 0.75
CA SER A 133 -4.27 -12.31 1.75
C SER A 133 -3.69 -11.50 2.91
N VAL A 134 -2.52 -11.89 3.42
CA VAL A 134 -1.86 -11.21 4.54
C VAL A 134 -1.27 -9.87 4.10
N THR A 135 -0.69 -9.82 2.90
CA THR A 135 -0.21 -8.59 2.27
C THR A 135 -1.36 -7.59 2.09
N MET A 136 -2.50 -8.02 1.55
CA MET A 136 -3.67 -7.14 1.40
C MET A 136 -4.19 -6.60 2.74
N ALA A 137 -4.15 -7.38 3.81
CA ALA A 137 -4.60 -6.95 5.13
C ALA A 137 -3.72 -5.82 5.70
N HIS A 138 -2.40 -5.96 5.60
CA HIS A 138 -1.47 -4.92 6.07
C HIS A 138 -1.48 -3.70 5.14
N ALA A 139 -1.58 -3.90 3.83
CA ALA A 139 -1.78 -2.83 2.86
C ALA A 139 -3.05 -2.02 3.17
N PHE A 140 -4.14 -2.67 3.61
CA PHE A 140 -5.35 -1.96 4.02
C PHE A 140 -5.10 -1.04 5.19
N ILE A 141 -4.40 -1.49 6.23
CA ILE A 141 -4.08 -0.66 7.40
C ILE A 141 -3.20 0.52 6.97
N ALA A 142 -2.16 0.25 6.19
CA ALA A 142 -1.25 1.27 5.67
C ALA A 142 -1.97 2.35 4.84
N VAL A 143 -2.79 1.93 3.87
CA VAL A 143 -3.56 2.84 3.01
C VAL A 143 -4.62 3.59 3.83
N PHE A 144 -5.34 2.91 4.72
CA PHE A 144 -6.37 3.51 5.56
C PHE A 144 -5.80 4.61 6.47
N CYS A 145 -4.71 4.33 7.16
CA CYS A 145 -4.05 5.30 8.04
C CYS A 145 -3.54 6.51 7.23
N THR A 146 -2.95 6.27 6.06
CA THR A 146 -2.42 7.35 5.21
C THR A 146 -3.52 8.21 4.58
N VAL A 147 -4.61 7.61 4.10
CA VAL A 147 -5.76 8.35 3.56
C VAL A 147 -6.45 9.15 4.66
N THR A 148 -6.57 8.58 5.87
CA THR A 148 -7.12 9.29 7.03
C THR A 148 -6.25 10.49 7.41
N LEU A 149 -4.93 10.33 7.41
CA LEU A 149 -3.98 11.44 7.59
C LEU A 149 -4.18 12.52 6.53
N CYS A 150 -4.31 12.15 5.25
CA CYS A 150 -4.55 13.09 4.16
C CYS A 150 -5.87 13.85 4.36
N TYR A 151 -6.92 13.17 4.82
CA TYR A 151 -8.19 13.77 5.15
C TYR A 151 -8.09 14.77 6.30
N LEU A 152 -7.38 14.43 7.38
CA LEU A 152 -7.15 15.36 8.50
C LEU A 152 -6.39 16.62 8.06
N ILE A 153 -5.37 16.47 7.21
CA ILE A 153 -4.63 17.59 6.65
C ILE A 153 -5.53 18.48 5.77
N ASN A 154 -6.35 17.88 4.91
CA ASN A 154 -7.23 18.63 4.02
C ASN A 154 -8.40 19.29 4.76
N ALA A 155 -9.19 18.50 5.50
CA ALA A 155 -10.44 18.94 6.11
C ALA A 155 -10.26 19.69 7.43
N ALA A 156 -9.30 19.29 8.27
CA ALA A 156 -9.16 19.83 9.61
C ALA A 156 -8.08 20.93 9.71
N LEU A 157 -6.97 20.79 8.95
CA LEU A 157 -5.92 21.81 8.86
C LEU A 157 -6.13 22.79 7.69
N GLY A 158 -7.12 22.55 6.83
CA GLY A 158 -7.49 23.46 5.74
C GLY A 158 -6.48 23.52 4.59
N HIS A 159 -5.70 22.45 4.37
CA HIS A 159 -4.72 22.43 3.29
C HIS A 159 -5.42 22.49 1.92
N PRO A 160 -5.05 23.41 1.01
CA PRO A 160 -5.77 23.63 -0.25
C PRO A 160 -5.61 22.52 -1.29
N PHE A 161 -4.86 21.45 -0.98
CA PHE A 161 -4.51 20.45 -1.98
C PHE A 161 -5.56 19.34 -2.06
N PRO A 162 -5.83 18.86 -3.28
CA PRO A 162 -6.75 17.77 -3.51
C PRO A 162 -6.37 16.50 -2.73
N LEU A 163 -7.36 15.79 -2.17
CA LEU A 163 -7.13 14.54 -1.40
C LEU A 163 -6.23 13.51 -2.12
N PRO A 164 -6.44 13.16 -3.41
CA PRO A 164 -5.59 12.22 -4.12
C PRO A 164 -4.18 12.76 -4.40
N LEU A 165 -3.97 14.08 -4.48
CA LEU A 165 -2.62 14.64 -4.59
C LEU A 165 -1.86 14.50 -3.27
N LEU A 166 -2.53 14.77 -2.15
CA LEU A 166 -1.97 14.50 -0.82
C LEU A 166 -1.69 13.00 -0.66
N GLY A 167 -2.63 12.15 -1.08
CA GLY A 167 -2.48 10.70 -1.07
C GLY A 167 -1.28 10.22 -1.89
N LEU A 168 -1.05 10.79 -3.07
CA LEU A 168 0.12 10.47 -3.89
C LEU A 168 1.43 10.81 -3.17
N ILE A 169 1.54 12.02 -2.62
CA ILE A 169 2.76 12.50 -1.96
C ILE A 169 3.07 11.68 -0.70
N TRP A 170 2.07 11.51 0.17
CA TRP A 170 2.24 10.75 1.41
C TRP A 170 2.39 9.25 1.15
N GLY A 171 1.76 8.71 0.11
CA GLY A 171 1.96 7.33 -0.33
C GLY A 171 3.38 7.07 -0.82
N ILE A 172 3.95 7.95 -1.64
CA ILE A 172 5.37 7.83 -2.05
C ILE A 172 6.29 7.91 -0.84
N THR A 173 5.98 8.82 0.10
CA THR A 173 6.78 8.98 1.34
C THR A 173 6.72 7.72 2.19
N LEU A 174 5.54 7.11 2.30
CA LEU A 174 5.34 5.86 3.04
C LEU A 174 6.15 4.72 2.44
N GLY A 175 5.99 4.46 1.13
CA GLY A 175 6.72 3.38 0.45
C GLY A 175 8.21 3.65 0.23
N ALA A 176 8.71 4.83 0.61
CA ALA A 176 10.14 5.13 0.67
C ALA A 176 10.73 5.00 2.08
N ALA A 177 9.88 4.78 3.09
CA ALA A 177 10.30 4.63 4.48
C ALA A 177 10.54 3.17 4.88
N GLY A 178 9.88 2.21 4.20
CA GLY A 178 10.24 0.79 4.19
C GLY A 178 11.49 0.53 3.36
#